data_AF-A0A1D2RE48-F1
#
_entry.id   AF-A0A1D2RE48-F1
#
_cell.length_a   1.000
_cell.length_b   1.000
_cell.length_c   1.000
_cell.angle_alpha   90.00
_cell.angle_beta   90.00
_cell.angle_gamma   90.00
#
_symmetry.space_group_name_H-M   'P 1'
#
loop_
_entity.id
_entity.type
_entity.pdbx_description
1 polymer ?
#
loop_
_entity_poly.entity_id
_entity_poly.type
_entity_poly.pdbx_seq_one_letter_code
_entity_poly.pdbx_strand_id
1 'polypeptide(L)'
;MANKTNLQDMATASAIGIAGALLFLFIFPSGAISTLMHEVLKLPGPGVGFGVVFGPFMAACALAASRLTGKRWAAAVSSAAFGAVMSTVVSVFNLQTADPGRLGSVEFFIGAVLLGLSLEAALYLFSKVREPVRFAASAVFADMIFLAYSLPFIFAKSAPEKYAALTGSKVLIIFAVSALSAVVFSVLSLLVLKIIKR
;
A
#
# COMPACT_ATOMS: atom_id res chain seq x y z
N MET A 1 20.20 -5.88 29.39
CA MET A 1 20.36 -4.71 28.47
C MET A 1 19.78 -4.95 27.06
N ALA A 2 18.75 -5.80 26.87
CA ALA A 2 18.37 -6.30 25.54
C ALA A 2 16.97 -5.88 25.01
N ASN A 3 16.36 -4.77 25.47
CA ASN A 3 14.98 -4.44 25.04
C ASN A 3 14.75 -3.00 24.53
N LYS A 4 15.72 -2.08 24.64
CA LYS A 4 15.54 -0.69 24.19
C LYS A 4 15.60 -0.54 22.66
N THR A 5 16.41 -1.35 21.99
CA THR A 5 16.61 -1.27 20.53
C THR A 5 15.35 -1.67 19.77
N ASN A 6 14.64 -2.70 20.24
CA ASN A 6 13.44 -3.20 19.56
C ASN A 6 12.28 -2.18 19.59
N LEU A 7 12.08 -1.50 20.72
CA LEU A 7 11.02 -0.48 20.83
C LEU A 7 11.28 0.73 19.92
N GLN A 8 12.52 1.20 19.84
CA GLN A 8 12.89 2.32 18.97
C GLN A 8 12.69 1.98 17.49
N ASP A 9 13.04 0.76 17.08
CA ASP A 9 12.84 0.30 15.71
C ASP A 9 11.36 0.21 15.36
N MET A 10 10.54 -0.34 16.26
CA MET A 10 9.08 -0.40 16.06
C MET A 10 8.43 0.99 16.06
N ALA A 11 8.91 1.91 16.89
CA ALA A 11 8.46 3.30 16.91
C ALA A 11 8.81 4.00 15.59
N THR A 12 10.02 3.78 15.06
CA THR A 12 10.46 4.34 13.78
C THR A 12 9.63 3.79 12.62
N ALA A 13 9.41 2.48 12.58
CA ALA A 13 8.56 1.85 11.56
C ALA A 13 7.13 2.38 11.60
N SER A 14 6.57 2.52 12.81
CA SER A 14 5.23 3.08 13.01
C SER A 14 5.18 4.54 12.54
N ALA A 15 6.18 5.36 12.89
CA ALA A 15 6.25 6.76 12.50
C ALA A 15 6.28 6.93 10.97
N ILE A 16 6.99 6.06 10.26
CA ILE A 16 7.02 6.07 8.78
C ILE A 16 5.64 5.72 8.21
N GLY A 17 4.96 4.72 8.76
CA GLY A 17 3.59 4.37 8.37
C GLY A 17 2.60 5.51 8.61
N ILE A 18 2.66 6.13 9.79
CA ILE A 18 1.82 7.28 10.17
C ILE A 18 2.08 8.46 9.22
N ALA A 19 3.35 8.84 9.02
CA ALA A 19 3.71 9.94 8.14
C ALA A 19 3.28 9.66 6.69
N GLY A 20 3.44 8.42 6.22
CA GLY A 20 2.95 7.97 4.93
C GLY A 20 1.45 8.16 4.78
N ALA A 21 0.64 7.71 5.76
CA ALA A 21 -0.80 7.86 5.71
C ALA A 21 -1.25 9.33 5.66
N LEU A 22 -0.66 10.18 6.49
CA LEU A 22 -0.95 11.61 6.49
C LEU A 22 -0.55 12.28 5.17
N LEU A 23 0.63 11.94 4.65
CA LEU A 23 1.11 12.45 3.36
C LEU A 23 0.17 12.00 2.23
N PHE A 24 -0.30 10.76 2.26
CA PHE A 24 -1.23 10.23 1.27
C PHE A 24 -2.54 11.02 1.26
N LEU A 25 -3.14 11.26 2.44
CA LEU A 25 -4.36 12.06 2.58
C LEU A 25 -4.18 13.50 2.09
N PHE A 26 -2.99 14.06 2.27
CA PHE A 26 -2.67 15.42 1.81
C PHE A 26 -2.49 15.50 0.29
N ILE A 27 -1.78 14.53 -0.31
CA ILE A 27 -1.50 14.50 -1.76
C ILE A 27 -2.74 14.12 -2.56
N PHE A 28 -3.55 13.20 -2.04
CA PHE A 28 -4.72 12.65 -2.72
C PHE A 28 -6.00 13.02 -1.98
N PRO A 29 -6.50 14.26 -2.15
CA PRO A 29 -7.80 14.64 -1.63
C PRO A 29 -8.90 13.79 -2.26
N SER A 30 -10.08 13.81 -1.64
CA SER A 30 -11.23 13.00 -2.05
C SER A 30 -11.52 13.10 -3.56
N GLY A 31 -11.72 11.95 -4.22
CA GLY A 31 -12.01 11.85 -5.64
C GLY A 31 -10.80 11.99 -6.58
N ALA A 32 -9.67 12.52 -6.13
CA ALA A 32 -8.49 12.73 -6.99
C ALA A 32 -7.98 11.42 -7.63
N ILE A 33 -7.98 10.33 -6.87
CA ILE A 33 -7.59 9.01 -7.38
C ILE A 33 -8.58 8.52 -8.43
N SER A 34 -9.89 8.67 -8.18
CA SER A 34 -10.94 8.26 -9.13
C SER A 34 -10.80 9.03 -10.45
N THR A 35 -10.68 10.35 -10.38
CA THR A 35 -10.47 11.23 -11.54
C THR A 35 -9.20 10.85 -12.30
N LEU A 36 -8.07 10.66 -11.60
CA LEU A 36 -6.82 10.27 -12.25
C LEU A 36 -6.95 8.92 -12.96
N MET A 37 -7.56 7.92 -12.32
CA MET A 37 -7.65 6.58 -12.89
C MET A 37 -8.65 6.50 -14.04
N HIS A 38 -9.84 7.08 -13.89
CA HIS A 38 -10.95 6.87 -14.81
C HIS A 38 -11.12 7.97 -15.85
N GLU A 39 -10.87 9.24 -15.49
CA GLU A 39 -11.02 10.35 -16.44
C GLU A 39 -9.73 10.62 -17.21
N VAL A 40 -8.58 10.58 -16.52
CA VAL A 40 -7.28 10.88 -17.13
C VAL A 40 -6.67 9.63 -17.79
N LEU A 41 -6.44 8.57 -17.01
CA LEU A 41 -5.78 7.35 -17.49
C LEU A 41 -6.73 6.37 -18.19
N LYS A 42 -8.06 6.60 -18.09
CA LYS A 42 -9.11 5.76 -18.71
C LYS A 42 -8.98 4.27 -18.36
N LEU A 43 -8.50 3.96 -17.16
CA LEU A 43 -8.30 2.60 -16.70
C LEU A 43 -9.63 1.97 -16.24
N PRO A 44 -9.85 0.69 -16.55
CA PRO A 44 -11.13 0.04 -16.30
C PRO A 44 -11.24 -0.55 -14.89
N GLY A 45 -12.43 -0.43 -14.30
CA GLY A 45 -12.87 -1.26 -13.18
C GLY A 45 -12.58 -0.71 -11.79
N PRO A 46 -13.33 -1.17 -10.77
CA PRO A 46 -13.11 -0.76 -9.40
C PRO A 46 -11.79 -1.35 -8.89
N GLY A 47 -11.08 -0.61 -8.02
CA GLY A 47 -9.83 -1.08 -7.43
C GLY A 47 -8.56 -0.78 -8.22
N VAL A 48 -8.64 -0.21 -9.42
CA VAL A 48 -7.45 0.31 -10.12
C VAL A 48 -6.72 1.32 -9.24
N GLY A 49 -7.41 2.28 -8.63
CA GLY A 49 -6.76 3.25 -7.75
C GLY A 49 -6.06 2.59 -6.55
N PHE A 50 -6.60 1.46 -6.08
CA PHE A 50 -5.97 0.69 -5.01
C PHE A 50 -4.68 0.01 -5.49
N GLY A 51 -4.71 -0.68 -6.62
CA GLY A 51 -3.52 -1.34 -7.14
C GLY A 51 -2.48 -0.39 -7.75
N VAL A 52 -2.89 0.75 -8.28
CA VAL A 52 -1.99 1.67 -9.00
C VAL A 52 -1.41 2.74 -8.08
N VAL A 53 -2.12 3.17 -7.03
CA VAL A 53 -1.65 4.26 -6.18
C VAL A 53 -1.54 3.79 -4.75
N PHE A 54 -2.63 3.26 -4.21
CA PHE A 54 -2.76 3.04 -2.77
C PHE A 54 -1.79 1.96 -2.24
N GLY A 55 -1.86 0.75 -2.80
CA GLY A 55 -1.02 -0.38 -2.45
C GLY A 55 0.46 -0.13 -2.71
N PRO A 56 0.86 0.36 -3.90
CA PRO A 56 2.25 0.72 -4.20
C PRO A 56 2.83 1.78 -3.25
N PHE A 57 2.05 2.80 -2.91
CA PHE A 57 2.48 3.85 -1.97
C PHE A 57 2.69 3.28 -0.57
N MET A 58 1.73 2.50 -0.07
CA MET A 58 1.85 1.85 1.24
C MET A 58 3.03 0.87 1.29
N ALA A 59 3.25 0.10 0.21
CA ALA A 59 4.41 -0.77 0.07
C ALA A 59 5.72 0.01 0.07
N ALA A 60 5.79 1.18 -0.57
CA ALA A 60 6.96 2.05 -0.52
C ALA A 60 7.27 2.54 0.90
N CYS A 61 6.26 2.98 1.66
CA CYS A 61 6.44 3.34 3.06
C CYS A 61 6.96 2.16 3.89
N ALA A 62 6.37 0.97 3.72
CA ALA A 62 6.77 -0.23 4.44
C ALA A 62 8.19 -0.72 4.07
N LEU A 63 8.59 -0.62 2.81
CA LEU A 63 9.95 -0.87 2.34
C LEU A 63 10.94 0.14 2.94
N ALA A 64 10.58 1.42 3.02
CA ALA A 64 11.38 2.44 3.67
C ALA A 64 11.59 2.14 5.15
N ALA A 65 10.53 1.77 5.87
CA ALA A 65 10.59 1.36 7.27
C ALA A 65 11.50 0.14 7.47
N SER A 66 11.34 -0.90 6.65
CA SER A 66 12.19 -2.09 6.70
C SER A 66 13.66 -1.75 6.46
N ARG A 67 13.95 -0.85 5.51
CA ARG A 67 15.32 -0.49 5.17
C ARG A 67 16.01 0.39 6.21
N LEU A 68 15.27 1.30 6.85
CA LEU A 68 15.79 2.23 7.85
C LEU A 68 16.05 1.54 9.18
N THR A 69 15.14 0.66 9.61
CA THR A 69 15.28 -0.09 10.87
C THR A 69 16.17 -1.33 10.73
N GLY A 70 16.18 -1.97 9.56
CA GLY A 70 16.87 -3.24 9.34
C GLY A 70 16.32 -4.40 10.19
N LYS A 71 15.12 -4.25 10.76
CA LYS A 71 14.47 -5.27 11.60
C LYS A 71 13.38 -6.01 10.84
N ARG A 72 13.19 -7.28 11.23
CA ARG A 72 12.02 -8.06 10.84
C ARG A 72 10.77 -7.38 11.39
N TRP A 73 9.65 -7.53 10.68
CA TRP A 73 8.33 -6.98 11.01
C TRP A 73 8.17 -5.47 10.82
N ALA A 74 9.22 -4.72 10.46
CA ALA A 74 9.12 -3.29 10.25
C ALA A 74 8.15 -2.92 9.11
N ALA A 75 8.10 -3.71 8.03
CA ALA A 75 7.13 -3.49 6.96
C ALA A 75 5.69 -3.78 7.44
N ALA A 76 5.49 -4.86 8.20
CA ALA A 76 4.19 -5.20 8.76
C ALA A 76 3.68 -4.12 9.74
N VAL A 77 4.53 -3.67 10.66
CA VAL A 77 4.22 -2.62 11.63
C VAL A 77 3.93 -1.30 10.93
N SER A 78 4.76 -0.89 9.96
CA SER A 78 4.53 0.33 9.18
C SER A 78 3.21 0.28 8.43
N SER A 79 2.88 -0.85 7.79
CA SER A 79 1.64 -1.01 7.04
C SER A 79 0.41 -1.03 7.96
N ALA A 80 0.50 -1.68 9.11
CA ALA A 80 -0.56 -1.66 10.13
C ALA A 80 -0.78 -0.25 10.69
N ALA A 81 0.30 0.48 11.01
CA ALA A 81 0.21 1.87 11.47
C ALA A 81 -0.41 2.78 10.40
N PHE A 82 -0.02 2.61 9.13
CA PHE A 82 -0.62 3.31 8.01
C PHE A 82 -2.14 3.06 7.95
N GLY A 83 -2.54 1.79 7.96
CA GLY A 83 -3.95 1.40 7.92
C GLY A 83 -4.74 1.96 9.10
N ALA A 84 -4.19 1.88 10.31
CA ALA A 84 -4.82 2.38 11.53
C ALA A 84 -5.04 3.90 11.49
N VAL A 85 -4.04 4.66 11.03
CA VAL A 85 -4.16 6.12 10.88
C VAL A 85 -5.18 6.48 9.82
N MET A 86 -5.11 5.85 8.65
CA MET A 86 -6.11 6.06 7.60
C MET A 86 -7.52 5.79 8.12
N SER A 87 -7.71 4.66 8.81
CA SER A 87 -9.01 4.29 9.38
C SER A 87 -9.48 5.29 10.43
N THR A 88 -8.59 5.73 11.32
CA THR A 88 -8.90 6.66 12.40
C THR A 88 -9.21 8.05 11.86
N VAL A 89 -8.38 8.60 10.98
CA VAL A 89 -8.55 9.95 10.44
C VAL A 89 -9.83 10.04 9.61
N VAL A 90 -10.08 9.08 8.73
CA VAL A 90 -11.32 9.06 7.94
C VAL A 90 -12.55 8.97 8.85
N SER A 91 -12.52 8.12 9.89
CA SER A 91 -13.64 7.95 10.82
C SER A 91 -13.86 9.16 11.73
N VAL A 92 -12.80 9.73 12.29
CA VAL A 92 -12.88 10.84 13.27
C VAL A 92 -13.27 12.15 12.59
N PHE A 93 -12.69 12.46 11.42
CA PHE A 93 -12.97 13.69 10.70
C PHE A 93 -14.14 13.56 9.73
N ASN A 94 -14.79 12.38 9.69
CA ASN A 94 -15.91 12.05 8.82
C ASN A 94 -15.64 12.49 7.36
N LEU A 95 -14.41 12.23 6.91
CA LEU A 95 -13.96 12.66 5.59
C LEU A 95 -14.82 11.93 4.57
N GLN A 96 -15.52 12.69 3.73
CA GLN A 96 -16.23 12.11 2.59
C GLN A 96 -15.18 11.53 1.64
N THR A 97 -14.86 10.25 1.80
CA THR A 97 -14.01 9.54 0.84
C THR A 97 -14.88 9.17 -0.34
N ALA A 98 -14.74 9.90 -1.44
CA ALA A 98 -15.46 9.67 -2.67
C ALA A 98 -14.88 8.44 -3.36
N ASP A 99 -15.15 7.22 -2.87
CA ASP A 99 -15.06 6.00 -3.66
C ASP A 99 -15.40 4.71 -2.88
N PRO A 100 -15.68 3.59 -3.59
CA PRO A 100 -16.00 2.29 -3.01
C PRO A 100 -14.82 1.64 -2.26
N GLY A 101 -13.69 2.32 -2.05
CA GLY A 101 -12.53 1.75 -1.36
C GLY A 101 -12.77 1.42 0.12
N ARG A 102 -13.88 1.87 0.72
CA ARG A 102 -14.19 1.75 2.16
C ARG A 102 -12.99 2.15 3.03
N LEU A 103 -12.27 3.19 2.63
CA LEU A 103 -11.23 3.82 3.46
C LEU A 103 -11.87 4.19 4.80
N GLY A 104 -11.27 3.82 5.93
CA GLY A 104 -11.97 3.86 7.22
C GLY A 104 -12.31 2.49 7.79
N SER A 105 -12.59 1.49 6.95
CA SER A 105 -13.22 0.25 7.39
C SER A 105 -12.23 -0.78 7.95
N VAL A 106 -12.79 -1.77 8.64
CA VAL A 106 -12.04 -2.93 9.15
C VAL A 106 -11.45 -3.75 8.00
N GLU A 107 -12.18 -3.90 6.89
CA GLU A 107 -11.68 -4.61 5.71
C GLU A 107 -10.47 -3.92 5.11
N PHE A 108 -10.49 -2.58 5.02
CA PHE A 108 -9.34 -1.82 4.57
C PHE A 108 -8.12 -2.02 5.51
N PHE A 109 -8.33 -1.96 6.82
CA PHE A 109 -7.26 -2.21 7.79
C PHE A 109 -6.68 -3.62 7.67
N ILE A 110 -7.52 -4.65 7.52
CA ILE A 110 -7.07 -6.02 7.28
C ILE A 110 -6.24 -6.10 6.00
N GLY A 111 -6.67 -5.45 4.92
CA GLY A 111 -5.91 -5.35 3.68
C GLY A 111 -4.53 -4.73 3.89
N ALA A 112 -4.42 -3.65 4.67
CA ALA A 112 -3.15 -3.02 5.00
C ALA A 112 -2.22 -3.96 5.79
N VAL A 113 -2.75 -4.71 6.76
CA VAL A 113 -1.97 -5.72 7.50
C VAL A 113 -1.50 -6.84 6.56
N LEU A 114 -2.38 -7.34 5.68
CA LEU A 114 -2.03 -8.37 4.68
C LEU A 114 -0.93 -7.91 3.74
N LEU A 115 -0.96 -6.65 3.28
CA LEU A 115 0.12 -6.09 2.47
C LEU A 115 1.45 -6.11 3.24
N GLY A 116 1.46 -5.62 4.48
CA GLY A 116 2.68 -5.58 5.28
C GLY A 116 3.26 -6.96 5.59
N LEU A 117 2.41 -7.93 5.90
CA LEU A 117 2.82 -9.32 6.16
C LEU A 117 3.35 -10.01 4.89
N SER A 118 2.66 -9.84 3.77
CA SER A 118 3.09 -10.40 2.49
C SER A 118 4.39 -9.78 1.99
N LEU A 119 4.61 -8.50 2.27
CA LEU A 119 5.86 -7.80 1.98
C LEU A 119 7.03 -8.33 2.83
N GLU A 120 6.82 -8.56 4.13
CA GLU A 120 7.84 -9.21 4.99
C GLU A 120 8.18 -10.61 4.49
N ALA A 121 7.17 -11.41 4.14
CA ALA A 121 7.36 -12.74 3.58
C ALA A 121 8.18 -12.68 2.28
N ALA A 122 7.86 -11.76 1.38
CA ALA A 122 8.56 -11.58 0.12
C ALA A 122 10.02 -11.11 0.32
N LEU A 123 10.26 -10.15 1.23
CA LEU A 123 11.61 -9.70 1.57
C LEU A 123 12.47 -10.83 2.12
N TYR A 124 11.87 -11.73 2.91
CA TYR A 124 12.53 -12.94 3.41
C TYR A 124 12.84 -13.94 2.28
N LEU A 125 11.86 -14.25 1.43
CA LEU A 125 12.00 -15.18 0.30
C LEU A 125 13.04 -14.70 -0.72
N PHE A 126 13.06 -13.40 -1.01
CA PHE A 126 13.97 -12.77 -1.96
C PHE A 126 15.24 -12.23 -1.32
N SER A 127 15.60 -12.69 -0.11
CA SER A 127 16.74 -12.18 0.67
C SER A 127 18.09 -12.30 -0.06
N LYS A 128 18.25 -13.29 -0.94
CA LYS A 128 19.47 -13.53 -1.75
C LYS A 128 19.54 -12.70 -3.04
N VAL A 129 18.47 -11.98 -3.39
CA VAL A 129 18.39 -11.18 -4.61
C VAL A 129 19.02 -9.79 -4.38
N ARG A 130 19.59 -9.19 -5.43
CA ARG A 130 20.12 -7.82 -5.37
C ARG A 130 19.05 -6.84 -4.88
N GLU A 131 19.44 -5.91 -4.01
CA GLU A 131 18.50 -5.05 -3.27
C GLU A 131 17.44 -4.34 -4.13
N PRO A 132 17.75 -3.70 -5.27
CA PRO A 132 16.73 -3.04 -6.09
C PRO A 132 15.68 -4.02 -6.63
N VAL A 133 16.12 -5.18 -7.11
CA VAL A 133 15.25 -6.22 -7.65
C VAL A 133 14.45 -6.88 -6.53
N ARG A 134 15.06 -7.11 -5.37
CA ARG A 134 14.38 -7.61 -4.17
C ARG A 134 13.23 -6.69 -3.76
N PHE A 135 13.47 -5.38 -3.71
CA PHE A 135 12.46 -4.39 -3.32
C PHE A 135 11.31 -4.36 -4.34
N ALA A 136 11.63 -4.29 -5.63
CA ALA A 136 10.63 -4.30 -6.70
C ALA A 136 9.78 -5.58 -6.68
N ALA A 137 10.43 -6.76 -6.62
CA ALA A 137 9.73 -8.04 -6.58
C ALA A 137 8.85 -8.19 -5.33
N SER A 138 9.33 -7.72 -4.18
CA SER A 138 8.55 -7.77 -2.93
C SER A 138 7.37 -6.83 -2.96
N ALA A 139 7.54 -5.61 -3.50
CA ALA A 139 6.46 -4.65 -3.67
C ALA A 139 5.36 -5.21 -4.58
N VAL A 140 5.74 -5.74 -5.75
CA VAL A 140 4.81 -6.36 -6.69
C VAL A 140 4.05 -7.51 -6.02
N PHE A 141 4.76 -8.43 -5.37
CA PHE A 141 4.13 -9.58 -4.72
C PHE A 141 3.10 -9.15 -3.65
N ALA A 142 3.47 -8.22 -2.78
CA ALA A 142 2.60 -7.73 -1.72
C ALA A 142 1.39 -6.96 -2.27
N ASP A 143 1.61 -6.13 -3.29
CA ASP A 143 0.56 -5.35 -3.93
C ASP A 143 -0.44 -6.23 -4.69
N MET A 144 0.03 -7.29 -5.39
CA MET A 144 -0.86 -8.25 -6.03
C MET A 144 -1.75 -8.98 -5.01
N ILE A 145 -1.22 -9.35 -3.84
CA ILE A 145 -2.01 -9.97 -2.76
C ILE A 145 -3.03 -8.98 -2.21
N PHE A 146 -2.61 -7.73 -1.97
CA PHE A 146 -3.49 -6.68 -1.49
C PHE A 146 -4.63 -6.39 -2.47
N LEU A 147 -4.34 -6.33 -3.77
CA LEU A 147 -5.34 -6.12 -4.82
C LEU A 147 -6.28 -7.33 -4.93
N ALA A 148 -5.74 -8.55 -4.93
CA ALA A 148 -6.52 -9.79 -4.97
C ALA A 148 -7.46 -9.93 -3.76
N TYR A 149 -7.05 -9.42 -2.59
CA TYR A 149 -7.93 -9.30 -1.42
C TYR A 149 -8.98 -8.18 -1.61
N SER A 150 -8.56 -7.00 -2.06
CA SER A 150 -9.42 -5.82 -2.10
C SER A 150 -10.60 -5.99 -3.07
N LEU A 151 -10.39 -6.67 -4.21
CA LEU A 151 -11.44 -6.90 -5.21
C LEU A 151 -12.69 -7.59 -4.61
N PRO A 152 -12.62 -8.81 -4.04
CA PRO A 152 -13.78 -9.49 -3.48
C PRO A 152 -14.23 -8.96 -2.11
N PHE A 153 -13.34 -8.45 -1.26
CA PHE A 153 -13.72 -8.10 0.12
C PHE A 153 -14.14 -6.64 0.30
N ILE A 154 -13.60 -5.75 -0.53
CA ILE A 154 -13.93 -4.33 -0.52
C ILE A 154 -14.90 -4.06 -1.67
N PHE A 155 -14.44 -4.21 -2.93
CA PHE A 155 -15.16 -3.71 -4.09
C PHE A 155 -16.43 -4.48 -4.46
N ALA A 156 -16.49 -5.79 -4.20
CA ALA A 156 -17.72 -6.55 -4.41
C ALA A 156 -18.87 -6.07 -3.51
N LYS A 157 -18.57 -5.45 -2.36
CA LYS A 157 -19.58 -4.93 -1.42
C LYS A 157 -19.93 -3.47 -1.68
N SER A 158 -18.93 -2.66 -1.98
CA SER A 158 -19.07 -1.20 -2.08
C SER A 158 -19.39 -0.70 -3.49
N ALA A 159 -19.05 -1.46 -4.53
CA ALA A 159 -19.44 -1.19 -5.91
C ALA A 159 -19.81 -2.48 -6.65
N PRO A 160 -20.88 -3.18 -6.21
CA PRO A 160 -21.25 -4.50 -6.73
C PRO A 160 -21.47 -4.49 -8.25
N GLU A 161 -22.09 -3.44 -8.78
CA GLU A 161 -22.34 -3.31 -10.24
C GLU A 161 -21.03 -3.17 -11.03
N LYS A 162 -20.10 -2.31 -10.55
CA LYS A 162 -18.79 -2.12 -11.19
C LYS A 162 -17.94 -3.37 -11.10
N TYR A 163 -18.05 -4.11 -9.98
CA TYR A 163 -17.35 -5.38 -9.77
C TYR A 163 -17.91 -6.47 -10.69
N ALA A 164 -19.23 -6.61 -10.80
CA ALA A 164 -19.86 -7.57 -11.70
C ALA A 164 -19.53 -7.31 -13.18
N ALA A 165 -19.24 -6.06 -13.56
CA ALA A 165 -18.81 -5.67 -14.89
C ALA A 165 -17.31 -5.93 -15.17
N LEU A 166 -16.55 -6.53 -14.23
CA LEU A 166 -15.16 -6.92 -14.44
C LEU A 166 -15.08 -8.17 -15.32
N THR A 167 -14.52 -8.00 -16.51
CA THR A 167 -14.12 -9.12 -17.37
C THR A 167 -12.71 -9.58 -16.99
N GLY A 168 -12.35 -10.82 -17.35
CA GLY A 168 -10.99 -11.32 -17.12
C GLY A 168 -9.91 -10.41 -17.73
N SER A 169 -10.17 -9.83 -18.91
CA SER A 169 -9.27 -8.86 -19.54
C SER A 169 -9.08 -7.58 -18.71
N LYS A 170 -10.15 -7.04 -18.12
CA LYS A 170 -10.04 -5.87 -17.22
C LYS A 170 -9.20 -6.24 -16.01
N VAL A 171 -9.47 -7.37 -15.36
CA VAL A 171 -8.70 -7.82 -14.19
C VAL A 171 -7.21 -7.93 -14.53
N LEU A 172 -6.84 -8.54 -15.66
CA LEU A 172 -5.44 -8.61 -16.09
C LEU A 172 -4.80 -7.23 -16.28
N ILE A 173 -5.51 -6.27 -16.86
CA ILE A 173 -5.04 -4.88 -16.99
C ILE A 173 -4.80 -4.26 -15.61
N ILE A 174 -5.74 -4.41 -14.67
CA ILE A 174 -5.61 -3.87 -13.31
C ILE A 174 -4.33 -4.42 -12.65
N PHE A 175 -4.13 -5.74 -12.68
CA PHE A 175 -2.95 -6.39 -12.10
C PHE A 175 -1.65 -5.96 -12.79
N ALA A 176 -1.65 -5.83 -14.11
CA ALA A 176 -0.47 -5.41 -14.87
C ALA A 176 -0.05 -3.97 -14.51
N VAL A 177 -0.99 -3.02 -14.50
CA VAL A 177 -0.68 -1.62 -14.17
C VAL A 177 -0.31 -1.46 -12.69
N SER A 178 -0.95 -2.24 -11.81
CA SER A 178 -0.62 -2.32 -10.38
C SER A 178 0.82 -2.80 -10.17
N ALA A 179 1.24 -3.87 -10.84
CA ALA A 179 2.61 -4.36 -10.78
C ALA A 179 3.63 -3.33 -11.28
N LEU A 180 3.34 -2.65 -12.40
CA LEU A 180 4.21 -1.57 -12.90
C LEU A 180 4.34 -0.43 -11.90
N SER A 181 3.23 -0.03 -11.28
CA SER A 181 3.26 1.02 -10.27
C SER A 181 4.04 0.61 -9.01
N ALA A 182 3.85 -0.62 -8.53
CA ALA A 182 4.62 -1.16 -7.40
C ALA A 182 6.14 -1.12 -7.67
N VAL A 183 6.57 -1.42 -8.90
CA VAL A 183 7.97 -1.25 -9.30
C VAL A 183 8.40 0.22 -9.21
N VAL A 184 7.63 1.15 -9.79
CA VAL A 184 7.96 2.59 -9.79
C VAL A 184 8.07 3.13 -8.35
N PHE A 185 7.10 2.85 -7.49
CA PHE A 185 7.09 3.29 -6.09
C PHE A 185 8.22 2.65 -5.28
N SER A 186 8.57 1.39 -5.53
CA SER A 186 9.70 0.74 -4.86
C SER A 186 11.04 1.41 -5.22
N VAL A 187 11.22 1.80 -6.49
CA VAL A 187 12.41 2.52 -6.94
C VAL A 187 12.46 3.92 -6.33
N LEU A 188 11.32 4.62 -6.30
CA LEU A 188 11.21 5.92 -5.66
C LEU A 188 11.59 5.86 -4.18
N SER A 189 11.09 4.84 -3.45
CA SER A 189 11.47 4.61 -2.06
C SER A 189 12.99 4.46 -1.91
N LEU A 190 13.64 3.69 -2.78
CA LEU A 190 15.10 3.52 -2.73
C LEU A 190 15.85 4.83 -3.03
N LEU A 191 15.35 5.66 -3.94
CA LEU A 191 15.94 6.96 -4.25
C LEU A 191 15.84 7.92 -3.05
N VAL A 192 14.67 8.01 -2.41
CA VAL A 192 14.47 8.83 -1.20
C VAL A 192 15.42 8.38 -0.09
N LEU A 193 15.54 7.06 0.13
CA LEU A 193 16.45 6.50 1.13
C LEU A 193 17.93 6.79 0.84
N LYS A 194 18.33 6.84 -0.44
CA LYS A 194 19.70 7.21 -0.83
C LYS A 194 19.98 8.69 -0.56
N ILE A 195 18.99 9.56 -0.72
CA ILE A 195 19.14 11.00 -0.45
C ILE A 195 19.28 11.24 1.06
N ILE A 196 18.46 10.59 1.89
CA ILE A 196 18.49 10.75 3.35
C ILE A 196 19.82 10.28 3.98
N LYS A 197 20.52 9.33 3.35
CA LYS A 197 21.78 8.75 3.86
C LYS A 197 23.05 9.45 3.37
N ARG A 198 22.93 10.48 2.54
CA ARG A 198 24.05 11.35 2.14
C ARG A 198 24.11 12.54 3.07
#